data_AF-A0A6I7LUJ9-F1
#
_entry.id   AF-A0A6I7LUJ9-F1
#
_cell.length_a   1.000
_cell.length_b   1.000
_cell.length_c   1.000
_cell.angle_alpha   90.00
_cell.angle_beta   90.00
_cell.angle_gamma   90.00
#
_symmetry.space_group_name_H-M   'P 1'
#
loop_
_entity.id
_entity.type
_entity.pdbx_description
1 polymer ?
#
loop_
_entity_poly.entity_id
_entity_poly.type
_entity_poly.pdbx_seq_one_letter_code
_entity_poly.pdbx_strand_id
1 'polypeptide(L)'
;MNAPAAKREVLVLTAGLIWSAVGLALLIVSFGWLRSGMTAIAVDVTAGIIGGYLIYRVGFSRLARKNLKRIYEQSPGKEKVCFFAFQNVRSYFIVIIMIALGYTLRHSPLPKVYLAPIYMTIGLALLLSSLLYFGHIRQRSRLIQRKIDRQ
;
A
#
# COMPACT_ATOMS: atom_id res chain seq x y z
N MET A 1 -23.77 10.51 -18.32
CA MET A 1 -22.33 10.15 -18.20
C MET A 1 -22.23 8.89 -17.34
N ASN A 2 -21.99 7.74 -17.97
CA ASN A 2 -21.94 6.44 -17.29
C ASN A 2 -20.62 6.33 -16.53
N ALA A 3 -20.64 6.67 -15.24
CA ALA A 3 -19.51 6.42 -14.37
C ALA A 3 -19.21 4.90 -14.35
N PRO A 4 -17.96 4.46 -14.59
CA PRO A 4 -17.62 3.05 -14.50
C PRO A 4 -17.82 2.59 -13.06
N ALA A 5 -18.89 1.85 -12.84
CA ALA A 5 -19.22 1.30 -11.55
C ALA A 5 -18.46 -0.02 -11.36
N ALA A 6 -17.40 0.02 -10.56
CA ALA A 6 -16.63 -1.17 -10.22
C ALA A 6 -17.25 -1.88 -9.02
N LYS A 7 -17.25 -3.22 -9.04
CA LYS A 7 -17.58 -4.05 -7.86
C LYS A 7 -16.56 -3.74 -6.76
N ARG A 8 -17.00 -3.80 -5.49
CA ARG A 8 -16.15 -3.48 -4.33
C ARG A 8 -14.90 -4.34 -4.28
N GLU A 9 -15.01 -5.60 -4.66
CA GLU A 9 -13.89 -6.54 -4.76
C GLU A 9 -12.81 -6.01 -5.72
N VAL A 10 -13.20 -5.42 -6.84
CA VAL A 10 -12.27 -4.84 -7.82
C VAL A 10 -11.55 -3.63 -7.21
N LEU A 11 -12.26 -2.77 -6.45
CA LEU A 11 -11.67 -1.62 -5.76
C LEU A 11 -10.66 -2.04 -4.68
N VAL A 12 -10.98 -3.07 -3.89
CA VAL A 12 -10.06 -3.62 -2.89
C VAL A 12 -8.85 -4.26 -3.55
N LEU A 13 -9.06 -4.99 -4.66
CA LEU A 13 -8.00 -5.68 -5.39
C LEU A 13 -7.04 -4.68 -6.04
N THR A 14 -7.56 -3.66 -6.72
CA THR A 14 -6.73 -2.63 -7.35
C THR A 14 -5.93 -1.85 -6.32
N ALA A 15 -6.53 -1.50 -5.17
CA ALA A 15 -5.80 -0.87 -4.07
C ALA A 15 -4.65 -1.75 -3.56
N GLY A 16 -4.92 -3.04 -3.33
CA GLY A 16 -3.89 -4.02 -2.94
C GLY A 16 -2.78 -4.15 -3.96
N LEU A 17 -3.11 -4.23 -5.25
CA LEU A 17 -2.13 -4.31 -6.35
C LEU A 17 -1.26 -3.06 -6.47
N ILE A 18 -1.86 -1.86 -6.38
CA ILE A 18 -1.12 -0.60 -6.43
C ILE A 18 -0.13 -0.51 -5.25
N TRP A 19 -0.59 -0.83 -4.03
CA TRP A 19 0.27 -0.78 -2.84
C TRP A 19 1.41 -1.79 -2.93
N SER A 20 1.16 -2.99 -3.45
CA SER A 20 2.20 -3.98 -3.71
C SER A 20 3.20 -3.52 -4.77
N ALA A 21 2.72 -2.99 -5.90
CA ALA A 21 3.57 -2.54 -7.00
C ALA A 21 4.50 -1.41 -6.57
N VAL A 22 3.97 -0.40 -5.87
CA VAL A 22 4.77 0.72 -5.34
C VAL A 22 5.75 0.22 -4.28
N GLY A 23 5.30 -0.63 -3.34
CA GLY A 23 6.15 -1.17 -2.30
C GLY A 23 7.33 -1.98 -2.87
N LEU A 24 7.05 -2.85 -3.85
CA LEU A 24 8.07 -3.65 -4.55
C LEU A 24 9.05 -2.77 -5.34
N ALA A 25 8.56 -1.76 -6.05
CA ALA A 25 9.42 -0.83 -6.79
C ALA A 25 10.41 -0.11 -5.87
N LEU A 26 9.97 0.35 -4.69
CA LEU A 26 10.84 0.98 -3.70
C LEU A 26 11.89 0.01 -3.16
N LEU A 27 11.52 -1.25 -2.89
CA LEU A 27 12.48 -2.28 -2.48
C LEU A 27 13.53 -2.53 -3.57
N ILE A 28 13.12 -2.67 -4.84
CA ILE A 28 14.05 -2.89 -5.96
C ILE A 28 15.07 -1.73 -6.06
N VAL A 29 14.59 -0.49 -5.99
CA VAL A 29 15.46 0.69 -6.01
C VAL A 29 16.43 0.69 -4.82
N SER A 30 15.93 0.41 -3.61
CA SER A 30 16.74 0.32 -2.40
C SER A 30 17.85 -0.74 -2.53
N PHE A 31 17.51 -1.94 -2.99
CA PHE A 31 18.47 -3.02 -3.17
C PHE A 31 19.52 -2.68 -4.24
N GLY A 32 19.12 -1.97 -5.31
CA GLY A 32 20.07 -1.48 -6.32
C GLY A 32 21.12 -0.52 -5.74
N TRP A 33 20.71 0.35 -4.82
CA TRP A 33 21.63 1.27 -4.12
C TRP A 33 22.50 0.57 -3.09
N LEU A 34 21.96 -0.38 -2.31
CA LEU A 34 22.73 -1.18 -1.36
C LEU A 34 23.84 -1.99 -2.05
N ARG A 35 23.56 -2.57 -3.22
CA ARG A 35 24.53 -3.38 -3.96
C ARG A 35 25.67 -2.56 -4.57
N SER A 36 25.44 -1.28 -4.86
CA SER A 36 26.39 -0.44 -5.61
C SER A 36 27.31 0.41 -4.75
N GLY A 37 27.14 0.48 -3.43
CA GLY A 37 27.83 1.52 -2.67
C GLY A 37 28.06 1.34 -1.17
N MET A 38 28.05 0.14 -0.57
CA MET A 38 28.18 0.07 0.90
C MET A 38 29.03 -1.07 1.48
N THR A 39 29.75 -0.72 2.55
CA THR A 39 30.55 -1.57 3.45
C THR A 39 29.74 -2.14 4.63
N ALA A 40 28.53 -1.62 4.91
CA ALA A 40 27.72 -1.96 6.09
C ALA A 40 26.28 -2.43 5.78
N ILE A 41 26.08 -3.10 4.63
CA ILE A 41 24.77 -3.53 4.09
C ILE A 41 23.86 -4.18 5.15
N ALA A 42 24.41 -4.99 6.05
CA ALA A 42 23.64 -5.67 7.08
C ALA A 42 22.92 -4.69 8.01
N VAL A 43 23.58 -3.60 8.42
CA VAL A 43 23.01 -2.61 9.36
C VAL A 43 21.85 -1.88 8.70
N ASP A 44 22.00 -1.42 7.46
CA ASP A 44 20.95 -0.69 6.75
C ASP A 44 19.74 -1.58 6.43
N VAL A 45 20.00 -2.84 6.09
CA VAL A 45 18.93 -3.82 5.88
C VAL A 45 18.17 -4.05 7.18
N THR A 46 18.87 -4.29 8.29
CA THR A 46 18.21 -4.48 9.59
C THR A 46 17.42 -3.23 10.00
N ALA A 47 18.00 -2.04 9.86
CA ALA A 47 17.33 -0.77 10.17
C ALA A 47 16.07 -0.58 9.31
N GLY A 48 16.15 -0.84 8.01
CA GLY A 48 15.02 -0.69 7.11
C GLY A 48 13.89 -1.70 7.37
N ILE A 49 14.22 -2.93 7.78
CA ILE A 49 13.22 -3.94 8.18
C ILE A 49 12.49 -3.51 9.45
N ILE A 50 13.24 -3.13 10.49
CA ILE A 50 12.67 -2.69 11.77
C ILE A 50 11.80 -1.45 11.56
N GLY A 51 12.32 -0.45 10.85
CA GLY A 51 11.60 0.77 10.51
C GLY A 51 10.33 0.47 9.71
N GLY A 52 10.43 -0.38 8.69
CA GLY A 52 9.30 -0.76 7.85
C GLY A 52 8.20 -1.46 8.63
N TYR A 53 8.56 -2.40 9.52
CA TYR A 53 7.61 -3.05 10.40
C TYR A 53 6.95 -2.08 11.38
N LEU A 54 7.72 -1.16 11.98
CA LEU A 54 7.19 -0.18 12.92
C LEU A 54 6.19 0.76 12.22
N ILE A 55 6.58 1.33 11.08
CA ILE A 55 5.74 2.23 10.27
C ILE A 55 4.50 1.49 9.74
N TYR A 56 4.63 0.22 9.36
CA TYR A 56 3.48 -0.64 9.05
C TYR A 56 2.51 -0.68 10.24
N ARG A 57 2.99 -1.04 11.43
CA ARG A 57 2.12 -1.21 12.61
C ARG A 57 1.40 0.08 13.01
N VAL A 58 2.12 1.20 13.09
CA VAL A 58 1.56 2.45 13.63
C VAL A 58 0.84 3.29 12.58
N GLY A 59 1.31 3.28 11.33
CA GLY A 59 0.84 4.17 10.27
C GLY A 59 0.04 3.43 9.20
N PHE A 60 0.74 2.71 8.32
CA PHE A 60 0.15 2.22 7.08
C PHE A 60 -0.93 1.16 7.30
N SER A 61 -0.81 0.29 8.32
CA SER A 61 -1.86 -0.69 8.61
C SER A 61 -3.17 -0.03 9.07
N ARG A 62 -3.07 1.08 9.83
CA ARG A 62 -4.24 1.88 10.22
C ARG A 62 -4.85 2.57 9.00
N LEU A 63 -4.01 3.07 8.11
CA LEU A 63 -4.46 3.68 6.86
C LEU A 63 -5.16 2.67 5.95
N ALA A 64 -4.58 1.49 5.75
CA ALA A 64 -5.15 0.40 4.96
C ALA A 64 -6.50 -0.05 5.52
N ARG A 65 -6.61 -0.24 6.85
CA ARG A 65 -7.88 -0.57 7.51
C ARG A 65 -8.93 0.53 7.37
N LYS A 66 -8.54 1.81 7.50
CA LYS A 66 -9.45 2.94 7.25
C LYS A 66 -9.92 2.98 5.79
N ASN A 67 -9.03 2.70 4.85
CA ASN A 67 -9.36 2.62 3.44
C ASN A 67 -10.37 1.48 3.19
N LEU A 68 -10.07 0.26 3.65
CA LEU A 68 -11.00 -0.88 3.62
C LEU A 68 -12.35 -0.52 4.25
N LYS A 69 -12.38 -0.03 5.50
CA LYS A 69 -13.62 0.36 6.18
C LYS A 69 -14.48 1.30 5.32
N ARG A 70 -13.88 2.32 4.70
CA ARG A 70 -14.58 3.24 3.78
C ARG A 70 -15.13 2.54 2.55
N ILE A 71 -14.35 1.64 1.93
CA ILE A 71 -14.79 0.88 0.75
C ILE A 71 -16.11 0.13 1.03
N TYR A 72 -16.25 -0.38 2.24
CA TYR A 72 -17.39 -1.20 2.64
C TYR A 72 -18.56 -0.42 3.24
N GLU A 73 -18.29 0.64 4.02
CA GLU A 73 -19.31 1.41 4.74
C GLU A 73 -19.96 2.52 3.91
N GLN A 74 -19.26 3.06 2.91
CA GLN A 74 -19.71 4.26 2.19
C GLN A 74 -20.84 3.98 1.17
N SER A 75 -21.42 2.78 1.17
CA SER A 75 -22.59 2.42 0.36
C SER A 75 -23.44 1.31 1.00
N PRO A 76 -24.24 1.58 2.03
CA PRO A 76 -25.31 0.68 2.42
C PRO A 76 -26.37 0.70 1.29
N GLY A 77 -26.46 -0.35 0.49
CA GLY A 77 -27.53 -0.50 -0.54
C GLY A 77 -27.22 -0.12 -2.00
N LYS A 78 -26.00 0.29 -2.36
CA LYS A 78 -25.58 0.47 -3.78
C LYS A 78 -24.51 -0.54 -4.19
N GLU A 79 -24.80 -1.34 -5.23
CA GLU A 79 -23.87 -2.31 -5.86
C GLU A 79 -22.77 -1.64 -6.69
N LYS A 80 -22.97 -0.37 -7.06
CA LYS A 80 -22.20 0.35 -8.07
C LYS A 80 -21.74 1.69 -7.50
N VAL A 81 -20.43 1.83 -7.25
CA VAL A 81 -19.83 3.06 -6.71
C VAL A 81 -18.89 3.66 -7.75
N CYS A 82 -19.00 4.96 -7.99
CA CYS A 82 -18.19 5.70 -8.97
C CYS A 82 -16.73 5.76 -8.52
N PHE A 83 -15.81 5.33 -9.38
CA PHE A 83 -14.35 5.23 -9.15
C PHE A 83 -13.70 6.54 -8.64
N PHE A 84 -14.17 7.70 -9.12
CA PHE A 84 -13.59 9.02 -8.81
C PHE A 84 -14.20 9.72 -7.58
N ALA A 85 -15.45 9.41 -7.23
CA ALA A 85 -16.09 9.97 -6.03
C ALA A 85 -15.62 9.30 -4.72
N PHE A 86 -14.77 8.29 -4.85
CA PHE A 86 -14.47 7.31 -3.80
C PHE A 86 -13.22 7.62 -2.97
N GLN A 87 -12.27 8.36 -3.55
CA GLN A 87 -11.03 8.70 -2.89
C GLN A 87 -11.20 10.11 -2.30
N ASN A 88 -11.81 10.19 -1.11
CA ASN A 88 -11.89 11.44 -0.34
C ASN A 88 -10.49 12.07 -0.28
N VAL A 89 -10.40 13.40 -0.44
CA VAL A 89 -9.18 14.20 -0.70
C VAL A 89 -7.97 13.77 0.12
N ARG A 90 -8.19 13.28 1.36
CA ARG A 90 -7.17 12.72 2.26
C ARG A 90 -6.40 11.50 1.71
N SER A 91 -7.04 10.56 1.01
CA SER A 91 -6.34 9.41 0.40
C SER A 91 -5.55 9.84 -0.85
N TYR A 92 -6.04 10.80 -1.63
CA TYR A 92 -5.24 11.45 -2.69
C TYR A 92 -4.06 12.22 -2.10
N PHE A 93 -4.27 12.93 -0.99
CA PHE A 93 -3.21 13.70 -0.33
C PHE A 93 -2.04 12.81 0.13
N ILE A 94 -2.34 11.62 0.66
CA ILE A 94 -1.30 10.66 1.05
C ILE A 94 -0.55 10.13 -0.18
N VAL A 95 -1.24 9.83 -1.28
CA VAL A 95 -0.59 9.41 -2.54
C VAL A 95 0.27 10.53 -3.11
N ILE A 96 -0.21 11.78 -3.09
CA ILE A 96 0.54 12.97 -3.53
C ILE A 96 1.79 13.16 -2.67
N ILE A 97 1.68 13.06 -1.34
CA ILE A 97 2.84 13.14 -0.44
C ILE A 97 3.82 12.00 -0.75
N MET A 98 3.37 10.77 -0.96
CA MET A 98 4.25 9.65 -1.30
C MET A 98 5.00 9.86 -2.62
N ILE A 99 4.31 10.37 -3.65
CA ILE A 99 4.91 10.68 -4.95
C ILE A 99 5.91 11.83 -4.82
N ALA A 100 5.52 12.92 -4.14
CA ALA A 100 6.37 14.09 -3.93
C ALA A 100 7.62 13.75 -3.11
N LEU A 101 7.46 12.99 -2.02
CA LEU A 101 8.57 12.54 -1.17
C LEU A 101 9.52 11.62 -1.96
N GLY A 102 8.98 10.67 -2.73
CA GLY A 102 9.80 9.78 -3.56
C GLY A 102 10.52 10.51 -4.70
N TYR A 103 9.89 11.51 -5.30
CA TYR A 103 10.50 12.34 -6.34
C TYR A 103 11.61 13.24 -5.78
N THR A 104 11.33 13.93 -4.67
CA THR A 104 12.29 14.83 -4.00
C THR A 104 13.49 14.07 -3.46
N LEU A 105 13.29 12.92 -2.81
CA LEU A 105 14.38 12.07 -2.35
C LEU A 105 15.26 11.60 -3.52
N ARG A 106 14.66 11.10 -4.61
CA ARG A 106 15.42 10.58 -5.76
C ARG A 106 16.28 11.64 -6.48
N HIS A 107 15.86 12.90 -6.47
CA HIS A 107 16.61 14.01 -7.08
C HIS A 107 17.41 14.84 -6.07
N SER A 108 17.36 14.47 -4.79
CA SER A 108 18.17 15.13 -3.78
C SER A 108 19.66 14.81 -3.98
N PRO A 109 20.56 15.73 -3.66
CA PRO A 109 22.01 15.50 -3.70
C PRO A 109 22.50 14.56 -2.58
N LEU A 110 21.58 13.94 -1.82
CA LEU A 110 21.91 13.09 -0.68
C LEU A 110 22.54 11.77 -1.16
N PRO A 111 23.56 11.26 -0.43
CA PRO A 111 24.17 9.98 -0.76
C PRO A 111 23.13 8.85 -0.73
N LYS A 112 23.08 8.06 -1.81
CA LYS A 112 22.14 6.93 -1.98
C LYS A 112 22.18 5.91 -0.85
N VAL A 113 23.32 5.83 -0.17
CA VAL A 113 23.57 5.09 1.07
C VAL A 113 22.50 5.36 2.13
N TYR A 114 22.19 6.63 2.39
CA TYR A 114 21.19 7.00 3.41
C TYR A 114 19.75 6.84 2.91
N LEU A 115 19.53 6.92 1.59
CA LEU A 115 18.19 6.77 1.02
C LEU A 115 17.74 5.32 0.96
N ALA A 116 18.66 4.38 0.81
CA ALA A 116 18.33 2.96 0.73
C ALA A 116 17.50 2.47 1.94
N PRO A 117 17.93 2.61 3.21
CA PRO A 117 17.14 2.15 4.35
C PRO A 117 15.78 2.86 4.47
N ILE A 118 15.67 4.12 4.02
CA ILE A 118 14.40 4.87 3.97
C ILE A 118 13.46 4.27 2.92
N TYR A 119 13.95 4.01 1.71
CA TYR A 119 13.17 3.38 0.64
C TYR A 119 12.76 1.97 1.03
N MET A 120 13.64 1.23 1.71
CA MET A 120 13.34 -0.10 2.20
C MET A 120 12.25 -0.09 3.27
N THR A 121 12.34 0.85 4.22
CA THR A 121 11.34 1.08 5.27
C THR A 121 9.96 1.31 4.68
N ILE A 122 9.84 2.27 3.75
CA ILE A 122 8.54 2.62 3.15
C ILE A 122 8.04 1.47 2.25
N GLY A 123 8.92 0.87 1.45
CA GLY A 123 8.60 -0.24 0.57
C GLY A 123 8.05 -1.45 1.33
N LEU A 124 8.72 -1.84 2.41
CA LEU A 124 8.27 -2.93 3.28
C LEU A 124 6.94 -2.61 3.97
N ALA A 125 6.78 -1.38 4.48
CA ALA A 125 5.55 -0.98 5.15
C ALA A 125 4.31 -1.03 4.21
N LEU A 126 4.50 -0.65 2.94
CA LEU A 126 3.47 -0.73 1.91
C LEU A 126 3.12 -2.17 1.55
N LEU A 127 4.14 -3.01 1.32
CA LEU A 127 3.93 -4.43 1.02
C LEU A 127 3.20 -5.16 2.16
N LEU A 128 3.61 -4.94 3.41
CA LEU A 128 2.91 -5.54 4.55
C LEU A 128 1.46 -5.05 4.66
N SER A 129 1.21 -3.79 4.32
CA SER A 129 -0.15 -3.24 4.33
C SER A 129 -1.00 -3.73 3.17
N SER A 130 -0.42 -4.03 2.01
CA SER A 130 -1.15 -4.59 0.87
C SER A 130 -1.73 -5.98 1.19
N LEU A 131 -1.05 -6.77 2.02
CA LEU A 131 -1.54 -8.06 2.53
C LEU A 131 -2.88 -7.96 3.26
N LEU A 132 -3.19 -6.82 3.89
CA LEU A 132 -4.48 -6.60 4.55
C LEU A 132 -5.63 -6.59 3.54
N TYR A 133 -5.41 -6.05 2.33
CA TYR A 133 -6.41 -6.02 1.27
C TYR A 133 -6.68 -7.44 0.74
N PHE A 134 -5.62 -8.20 0.44
CA PHE A 134 -5.76 -9.58 -0.02
C PHE A 134 -6.39 -10.49 1.05
N GLY A 135 -5.99 -10.32 2.32
CA GLY A 135 -6.58 -11.04 3.45
C GLY A 135 -8.08 -10.77 3.57
N HIS A 136 -8.51 -9.53 3.39
CA HIS A 136 -9.92 -9.14 3.45
C HIS A 136 -10.74 -9.76 2.30
N ILE A 137 -10.21 -9.76 1.07
CA ILE A 137 -10.84 -10.42 -0.08
C ILE A 137 -11.01 -11.92 0.20
N ARG A 138 -9.95 -12.60 0.67
CA ARG A 138 -9.97 -14.04 0.93
C ARG A 138 -10.99 -14.42 2.00
N GLN A 139 -11.10 -13.62 3.07
CA GLN A 139 -12.11 -13.82 4.12
C GLN A 139 -13.53 -13.66 3.56
N ARG A 140 -13.78 -12.63 2.73
CA ARG A 140 -15.10 -12.39 2.16
C ARG A 140 -15.53 -13.50 1.19
N SER A 141 -14.63 -13.96 0.31
CA SER A 141 -14.93 -15.08 -0.59
C SER A 141 -15.30 -16.35 0.17
N ARG A 142 -14.62 -16.66 1.28
CA ARG A 142 -14.95 -17.79 2.15
C ARG A 142 -16.33 -17.66 2.80
N LEU A 143 -16.72 -16.44 3.20
CA LEU A 143 -18.04 -16.19 3.79
C LEU A 143 -19.18 -16.34 2.78
N ILE A 144 -18.97 -15.89 1.54
CA ILE A 144 -19.96 -16.05 0.46
C ILE A 144 -20.14 -17.53 0.13
N GLN A 145 -19.05 -18.28 -0.02
CA GLN A 145 -19.11 -19.71 -0.32
C GLN A 145 -19.89 -20.49 0.75
N ARG A 146 -19.59 -20.25 2.03
CA ARG A 146 -20.31 -20.86 3.17
C ARG A 146 -21.80 -20.52 3.24
N LYS A 147 -22.24 -19.44 2.59
CA LYS A 147 -23.65 -19.07 2.52
C LYS A 147 -24.34 -19.79 1.36
N ILE A 148 -23.65 -19.96 0.23
CA ILE A 148 -24.12 -20.75 -0.92
C ILE A 148 -24.24 -22.22 -0.53
N ASP A 149 -23.24 -22.79 0.16
CA ASP A 149 -23.26 -24.20 0.58
C ASP A 149 -24.34 -24.52 1.64
N ARG A 150 -24.99 -23.51 2.24
CA ARG A 150 -26.04 -23.64 3.24
C ARG A 150 -27.46 -23.41 2.71
N GLN A 151 -27.61 -23.00 1.45
CA GLN A 151 -28.91 -22.86 0.78
C GLN A 151 -29.16 -24.06 -0.13
#